data_AF-A0A139JUS6-F1
#
_entry.id   AF-A0A139JUS6-F1
#
_cell.length_a   1.000
_cell.length_b   1.000
_cell.length_c   1.000
_cell.angle_alpha   90.00
_cell.angle_beta   90.00
_cell.angle_gamma   90.00
#
_symmetry.space_group_name_H-M   'P 1'
#
loop_
_entity.id
_entity.type
_entity.pdbx_description
1 polymer ?
#
loop_
_entity_poly.entity_id
_entity_poly.type
_entity_poly.pdbx_seq_one_letter_code
_entity_poly.pdbx_strand_id
1 'polypeptide(L)'
;MAYDLEEQESIDQMKAWWDQWGTPITAAVCVCCLGFAGWNGWQWYQRNQAAQASGAYVQLQNAIYQNDTKNVKSIADGLIEDYGTTIYAPLGALASAAAEVQEGNLDLARDRLVWVIEKSGHPEYDTIARVRLAGVELSAKKPEAALKALEPAKPVPDQTALVEDRLGDVYYAMNDFEKARAAWQKAVEAAGEQSPIRGVLHYKLASLPPVAE
;
A
#
# COMPACT_ATOMS: atom_id res chain seq x y z
N MET A 1 35.65 -65.16 -14.11
CA MET A 1 34.60 -65.54 -13.15
C MET A 1 33.28 -65.28 -13.86
N ALA A 2 32.55 -66.35 -14.21
CA ALA A 2 31.23 -66.21 -14.78
C ALA A 2 30.34 -65.59 -13.70
N TYR A 3 29.64 -64.51 -14.04
CA TYR A 3 28.67 -63.85 -13.17
C TYR A 3 27.61 -64.90 -12.78
N ASP A 4 27.19 -64.94 -11.51
CA ASP A 4 26.20 -65.91 -11.04
C ASP A 4 24.88 -65.70 -11.82
N LEU A 5 24.15 -66.77 -12.16
CA LEU A 5 22.93 -66.68 -13.00
C LEU A 5 21.89 -65.75 -12.37
N GLU A 6 21.78 -65.76 -11.04
CA GLU A 6 20.93 -64.90 -10.23
C GLU A 6 21.38 -63.42 -10.28
N GLU A 7 22.67 -63.20 -10.43
CA GLU A 7 23.30 -61.88 -10.54
C GLU A 7 23.09 -61.28 -11.95
N GLN A 8 23.05 -62.11 -13.00
CA GLN A 8 22.64 -61.69 -14.34
C GLN A 8 21.15 -61.35 -14.42
N GLU A 9 20.29 -62.20 -13.84
CA GLU A 9 18.84 -61.96 -13.83
C GLU A 9 18.47 -60.66 -13.08
N SER A 10 19.14 -60.36 -11.97
CA SER A 10 18.93 -59.11 -11.22
C SER A 10 19.40 -57.86 -11.98
N ILE A 11 20.51 -57.95 -12.72
CA ILE A 11 20.98 -56.86 -13.59
C ILE A 11 20.00 -56.61 -14.73
N ASP A 12 19.51 -57.66 -15.39
CA ASP A 12 18.59 -57.52 -16.52
C ASP A 12 17.22 -57.00 -16.07
N GLN A 13 16.76 -57.36 -14.86
CA GLN A 13 15.57 -56.76 -14.25
C GLN A 13 15.74 -55.26 -13.96
N MET A 14 16.90 -54.83 -13.45
CA MET A 14 17.18 -53.40 -13.24
C MET A 14 17.24 -52.62 -14.57
N LYS A 15 17.87 -53.20 -15.60
CA LYS A 15 17.91 -52.58 -16.95
C LYS A 15 16.52 -52.44 -17.53
N ALA A 16 15.70 -53.49 -17.48
CA ALA A 16 14.32 -53.45 -17.99
C ALA A 16 13.47 -52.41 -17.23
N TRP A 17 13.64 -52.30 -15.91
CA TRP A 17 12.97 -51.26 -15.13
C TRP A 17 13.41 -49.85 -15.53
N TRP A 18 14.71 -49.65 -15.75
CA TRP A 18 15.23 -48.36 -16.20
C TRP A 18 14.82 -48.01 -17.63
N ASP A 19 14.79 -48.97 -18.54
CA ASP A 19 14.31 -48.76 -19.91
C ASP A 19 12.81 -48.38 -19.91
N GLN A 20 12.03 -48.93 -18.98
CA GLN A 20 10.61 -48.59 -18.82
C GLN A 20 10.37 -47.27 -18.09
N TRP A 21 11.14 -46.95 -17.04
CA TRP A 21 10.84 -45.84 -16.12
C TRP A 21 11.90 -44.71 -16.10
N GLY A 22 13.09 -44.92 -16.64
CA GLY A 22 14.19 -43.96 -16.61
C GLY A 22 13.86 -42.67 -17.36
N THR A 23 13.21 -42.76 -18.52
CA THR A 23 12.76 -41.57 -19.27
C THR A 23 11.69 -40.76 -18.52
N PRO A 24 10.56 -41.34 -18.04
CA PRO A 24 9.55 -40.56 -17.31
C PRO A 24 10.07 -40.04 -15.97
N ILE A 25 10.91 -40.79 -15.25
CA ILE A 25 11.55 -40.32 -14.01
C ILE A 25 12.46 -39.13 -14.30
N THR A 26 13.33 -39.23 -15.32
CA THR A 26 14.23 -38.13 -15.70
C THR A 26 13.44 -36.90 -16.14
N ALA A 27 12.38 -37.08 -16.93
CA ALA A 27 11.49 -36.00 -17.34
C ALA A 27 10.83 -35.32 -16.13
N ALA A 28 10.32 -36.10 -15.17
CA ALA A 28 9.73 -35.58 -13.93
C ALA A 28 10.75 -34.78 -13.11
N VAL A 29 11.97 -35.31 -12.94
CA VAL A 29 13.06 -34.62 -12.24
C VAL A 29 13.43 -33.31 -12.95
N CYS A 30 13.55 -33.32 -14.28
CA CYS A 30 13.83 -32.10 -15.05
C CYS A 30 12.73 -31.04 -14.85
N VAL A 31 11.46 -31.42 -14.89
CA VAL A 31 10.34 -30.50 -14.63
C VAL A 31 10.42 -29.92 -13.22
N CYS A 32 10.70 -30.74 -12.21
CA CYS A 32 10.91 -30.28 -10.83
C CYS A 32 12.07 -29.29 -10.72
N CYS A 33 13.22 -29.59 -11.34
CA CYS A 33 14.38 -28.70 -11.34
C CYS A 33 14.09 -27.36 -12.02
N LEU A 34 13.39 -27.36 -13.16
CA LEU A 34 13.00 -26.13 -13.87
C LEU A 34 12.02 -25.30 -13.04
N GLY A 35 11.03 -25.94 -12.40
CA GLY A 35 10.10 -25.27 -11.49
C GLY A 35 10.83 -24.63 -10.30
N PHE A 36 11.78 -25.36 -9.69
CA PHE A 36 12.58 -24.84 -8.58
C PHE A 36 13.51 -23.69 -9.02
N ALA A 37 14.16 -23.80 -10.17
CA ALA A 37 15.01 -22.74 -10.71
C ALA A 37 14.21 -21.48 -11.05
N GLY A 38 13.05 -21.64 -11.68
CA GLY A 38 12.12 -20.54 -11.96
C GLY A 38 11.65 -19.83 -10.69
N TRP A 39 11.24 -20.59 -9.68
CA TRP A 39 10.86 -20.05 -8.38
C TRP A 39 12.00 -19.28 -7.70
N ASN A 40 13.22 -19.85 -7.67
CA ASN A 40 14.37 -19.19 -7.08
C ASN A 40 14.78 -17.92 -7.82
N GLY A 41 14.75 -17.95 -9.16
CA GLY A 41 15.03 -16.78 -9.99
C GLY A 41 14.01 -15.67 -9.76
N TRP A 42 12.72 -16.00 -9.71
CA TRP A 42 11.64 -15.06 -9.40
C TRP A 42 11.78 -14.44 -8.00
N GLN A 43 12.06 -15.26 -7.00
CA GLN A 43 12.28 -14.81 -5.63
C GLN A 43 13.53 -13.91 -5.51
N TRP A 44 14.62 -14.23 -6.22
CA TRP A 44 15.80 -13.37 -6.28
C TRP A 44 15.48 -12.03 -6.94
N TYR A 45 14.74 -12.03 -8.05
CA TYR A 45 14.30 -10.82 -8.73
C TYR A 45 13.46 -9.92 -7.82
N GLN A 46 12.44 -10.48 -7.16
CA GLN A 46 11.61 -9.72 -6.21
C GLN A 46 12.43 -9.12 -5.06
N ARG A 47 13.38 -9.87 -4.47
CA ARG A 47 14.25 -9.35 -3.42
C ARG A 47 15.14 -8.21 -3.91
N ASN A 48 15.71 -8.34 -5.10
CA ASN A 48 16.56 -7.31 -5.68
C ASN A 48 15.77 -6.05 -6.01
N GLN A 49 14.55 -6.19 -6.54
CA GLN A 49 13.63 -5.09 -6.79
C GLN A 49 13.26 -4.36 -5.49
N ALA A 50 12.92 -5.11 -4.44
CA ALA A 50 12.60 -4.53 -3.13
C ALA A 50 13.80 -3.82 -2.49
N ALA A 51 15.02 -4.35 -2.63
CA ALA A 51 16.23 -3.70 -2.12
C ALA A 51 16.52 -2.36 -2.81
N GLN A 52 16.38 -2.29 -4.13
CA GLN A 52 16.55 -1.04 -4.89
C GLN A 52 15.45 -0.02 -4.54
N ALA A 53 14.19 -0.48 -4.48
CA ALA A 53 13.05 0.35 -4.09
C ALA A 53 13.22 0.93 -2.68
N SER A 54 13.75 0.13 -1.73
CA SER A 54 14.07 0.59 -0.38
C SER A 54 15.09 1.75 -0.40
N GLY A 55 16.17 1.59 -1.18
CA GLY A 55 17.18 2.64 -1.36
C GLY A 55 16.60 3.92 -1.97
N ALA A 56 15.75 3.80 -3.00
CA ALA A 56 15.05 4.93 -3.59
C ALA A 56 14.11 5.62 -2.59
N TYR A 57 13.39 4.85 -1.76
CA TYR A 57 12.53 5.42 -0.73
C TYR A 57 13.31 6.19 0.34
N VAL A 58 14.49 5.73 0.76
CA VAL A 58 15.38 6.49 1.65
C VAL A 58 15.82 7.80 0.99
N GLN A 59 16.16 7.77 -0.30
CA GLN A 59 16.52 8.99 -1.04
C GLN A 59 15.34 9.96 -1.14
N LEU A 60 14.12 9.45 -1.35
CA LEU A 60 12.89 10.25 -1.34
C LEU A 60 12.72 10.97 0.00
N GLN A 61 12.87 10.25 1.12
CA GLN A 61 12.76 10.85 2.45
C GLN A 61 13.80 11.96 2.66
N ASN A 62 15.04 11.76 2.20
CA ASN A 62 16.09 12.77 2.25
C ASN A 62 15.75 13.99 1.38
N ALA A 63 15.21 13.78 0.18
CA ALA A 63 14.77 14.87 -0.70
C ALA A 63 13.62 15.68 -0.07
N ILE A 64 12.64 15.01 0.55
CA ILE A 64 11.57 15.67 1.31
C ILE A 64 12.16 16.51 2.45
N TYR A 65 13.07 15.95 3.23
CA TYR A 65 13.71 16.67 4.34
C TYR A 65 14.48 17.92 3.87
N GLN A 66 15.10 17.85 2.69
CA GLN A 66 15.85 18.97 2.09
C GLN A 66 14.95 19.95 1.31
N ASN A 67 13.64 19.68 1.20
CA ASN A 67 12.70 20.41 0.34
C ASN A 67 13.16 20.45 -1.13
N ASP A 68 13.78 19.37 -1.61
CA ASP A 68 14.18 19.22 -3.01
C ASP A 68 13.02 18.66 -3.84
N THR A 69 12.08 19.55 -4.17
CA THR A 69 10.81 19.20 -4.83
C THR A 69 10.99 18.45 -6.15
N LYS A 70 12.02 18.79 -6.92
CA LYS A 70 12.34 18.12 -8.19
C LYS A 70 12.71 16.66 -7.95
N ASN A 71 13.59 16.40 -6.98
CA ASN A 71 13.98 15.03 -6.64
C ASN A 71 12.86 14.26 -5.95
N VAL A 72 12.02 14.91 -5.13
CA VAL A 72 10.81 14.28 -4.56
C VAL A 72 9.95 13.70 -5.66
N LYS A 73 9.59 14.51 -6.66
CA LYS A 73 8.77 14.07 -7.78
C LYS A 73 9.44 12.96 -8.58
N SER A 74 10.68 13.16 -9.00
CA SER A 74 11.40 12.20 -9.85
C SER A 74 11.59 10.84 -9.19
N ILE A 75 11.91 10.81 -7.90
CA ILE A 75 12.12 9.55 -7.17
C ILE A 75 10.78 8.85 -6.93
N ALA A 76 9.72 9.60 -6.62
CA ALA A 76 8.38 9.03 -6.45
C ALA A 76 7.81 8.46 -7.75
N ASP A 77 8.06 9.12 -8.90
CA ASP A 77 7.71 8.59 -10.23
C ASP A 77 8.41 7.24 -10.46
N GLY A 78 9.73 7.16 -10.28
CA GLY A 78 10.47 5.90 -10.42
C GLY A 78 10.01 4.80 -9.46
N LEU A 79 9.67 5.15 -8.21
CA LEU A 79 9.09 4.19 -7.26
C LEU A 79 7.75 3.61 -7.76
N ILE A 80 6.89 4.44 -8.35
CA ILE A 80 5.59 4.01 -8.86
C ILE A 80 5.73 3.20 -10.15
N GLU A 81 6.57 3.66 -11.08
CA GLU A 81 6.70 3.08 -12.43
C GLU A 81 7.54 1.79 -12.41
N ASP A 82 8.70 1.81 -11.75
CA ASP A 82 9.67 0.71 -11.81
C ASP A 82 9.49 -0.29 -10.66
N TYR A 83 8.92 0.17 -9.54
CA TYR A 83 8.83 -0.58 -8.28
C TYR A 83 7.40 -0.73 -7.76
N GLY A 84 6.39 -0.54 -8.62
CA GLY A 84 4.96 -0.56 -8.26
C GLY A 84 4.48 -1.83 -7.54
N THR A 85 5.16 -2.95 -7.71
CA THR A 85 4.89 -4.25 -7.05
C THR A 85 5.46 -4.36 -5.63
N THR A 86 6.23 -3.37 -5.19
CA THR A 86 6.87 -3.35 -3.87
C THR A 86 6.09 -2.48 -2.90
N ILE A 87 6.23 -2.76 -1.60
CA ILE A 87 5.64 -1.95 -0.52
C ILE A 87 6.11 -0.48 -0.54
N TYR A 88 7.26 -0.20 -1.18
CA TYR A 88 7.86 1.14 -1.21
C TYR A 88 7.17 2.07 -2.21
N ALA A 89 6.52 1.55 -3.24
CA ALA A 89 5.79 2.36 -4.20
C ALA A 89 4.63 3.14 -3.57
N PRO A 90 3.66 2.51 -2.86
CA PRO A 90 2.60 3.26 -2.19
C PRO A 90 3.13 4.17 -1.07
N LEU A 91 4.18 3.77 -0.35
CA LEU A 91 4.82 4.64 0.64
C LEU A 91 5.41 5.90 -0.02
N GLY A 92 6.10 5.73 -1.15
CA GLY A 92 6.64 6.84 -1.93
C GLY A 92 5.56 7.76 -2.47
N ALA A 93 4.48 7.19 -3.01
CA ALA A 93 3.32 7.96 -3.47
C ALA A 93 2.66 8.75 -2.34
N LEU A 94 2.45 8.14 -1.16
CA LEU A 94 1.87 8.79 0.02
C LEU A 94 2.76 9.92 0.55
N ALA A 95 4.08 9.72 0.56
CA ALA A 95 5.05 10.70 1.02
C ALA A 95 5.17 11.88 0.03
N SER A 96 5.27 11.58 -1.27
CA SER A 96 5.26 12.57 -2.33
C SER A 96 3.97 13.39 -2.31
N ALA A 97 2.79 12.77 -2.19
CA ALA A 97 1.53 13.48 -2.10
C ALA A 97 1.50 14.53 -0.98
N ALA A 98 2.09 14.21 0.19
CA ALA A 98 2.18 15.17 1.29
C ALA A 98 3.09 16.37 0.96
N ALA A 99 4.23 16.13 0.30
CA ALA A 99 5.13 17.19 -0.16
C ALA A 99 4.49 18.05 -1.26
N GLU A 100 3.81 17.43 -2.22
CA GLU A 100 3.13 18.13 -3.32
C GLU A 100 2.01 19.05 -2.79
N VAL A 101 1.31 18.67 -1.72
CA VAL A 101 0.34 19.56 -1.06
C VAL A 101 1.03 20.80 -0.48
N GLN A 102 2.21 20.66 0.11
CA GLN A 102 2.97 21.80 0.67
C GLN A 102 3.43 22.77 -0.43
N GLU A 103 3.77 22.24 -1.60
CA GLU A 103 4.12 23.02 -2.79
C GLU A 103 2.90 23.58 -3.54
N GLY A 104 1.67 23.25 -3.13
CA GLY A 104 0.44 23.68 -3.78
C GLY A 104 0.07 22.87 -5.03
N ASN A 105 0.79 21.79 -5.34
CA ASN A 105 0.55 20.90 -6.46
C ASN A 105 -0.57 19.88 -6.15
N LEU A 106 -1.77 20.39 -5.87
CA LEU A 106 -2.91 19.57 -5.43
C LEU A 106 -3.34 18.50 -6.45
N ASP A 107 -3.19 18.77 -7.75
CA ASP A 107 -3.55 17.80 -8.79
C ASP A 107 -2.61 16.60 -8.78
N LEU A 108 -1.30 16.82 -8.63
CA LEU A 108 -0.34 15.74 -8.53
C LEU A 108 -0.52 14.95 -7.22
N ALA A 109 -0.77 15.64 -6.10
CA ALA A 109 -1.09 14.98 -4.85
C ALA A 109 -2.33 14.08 -4.96
N ARG A 110 -3.38 14.54 -5.65
CA ARG A 110 -4.58 13.74 -5.96
C ARG A 110 -4.19 12.50 -6.74
N ASP A 111 -3.48 12.65 -7.85
CA ASP A 111 -3.12 11.53 -8.73
C ASP A 111 -2.32 10.45 -8.01
N ARG A 112 -1.37 10.86 -7.15
CA ARG A 112 -0.60 9.93 -6.29
C ARG A 112 -1.51 9.13 -5.36
N LEU A 113 -2.45 9.79 -4.69
CA LEU A 113 -3.35 9.14 -3.72
C LEU A 113 -4.37 8.23 -4.41
N VAL A 114 -4.90 8.65 -5.57
CA VAL A 114 -5.76 7.80 -6.41
C VAL A 114 -4.99 6.57 -6.89
N TRP A 115 -3.73 6.72 -7.31
CA TRP A 115 -2.88 5.59 -7.68
C TRP A 115 -2.72 4.60 -6.51
N VAL A 116 -2.51 5.09 -5.28
CA VAL A 116 -2.43 4.21 -4.10
C VAL A 116 -3.72 3.42 -3.91
N ILE A 117 -4.87 4.08 -4.04
CA ILE A 117 -6.19 3.46 -3.86
C ILE A 117 -6.49 2.42 -4.96
N GLU A 118 -6.19 2.73 -6.22
CA GLU A 118 -6.68 1.95 -7.36
C GLU A 118 -5.66 0.95 -7.90
N LYS A 119 -4.36 1.21 -7.74
CA LYS A 119 -3.30 0.51 -8.48
C LYS A 119 -2.20 -0.09 -7.63
N SER A 120 -2.03 0.33 -6.37
CA SER A 120 -0.91 -0.16 -5.55
C SER A 120 -1.01 -1.64 -5.18
N GLY A 121 -2.22 -2.20 -5.14
CA GLY A 121 -2.44 -3.58 -4.67
C GLY A 121 -2.26 -3.77 -3.15
N HIS A 122 -2.15 -2.66 -2.39
CA HIS A 122 -1.92 -2.65 -0.94
C HIS A 122 -3.15 -2.10 -0.18
N PRO A 123 -4.17 -2.93 0.08
CA PRO A 123 -5.42 -2.49 0.72
C PRO A 123 -5.21 -1.90 2.14
N GLU A 124 -4.12 -2.24 2.82
CA GLU A 124 -3.72 -1.65 4.10
C GLU A 124 -3.53 -0.12 4.03
N TYR A 125 -3.27 0.43 2.83
CA TYR A 125 -3.11 1.86 2.61
C TYR A 125 -4.37 2.57 2.10
N ASP A 126 -5.45 1.84 1.77
CA ASP A 126 -6.67 2.42 1.19
C ASP A 126 -7.28 3.51 2.08
N THR A 127 -7.55 3.20 3.35
CA THR A 127 -8.17 4.14 4.29
C THR A 127 -7.36 5.42 4.46
N ILE A 128 -6.05 5.31 4.67
CA ILE A 128 -5.19 6.48 4.87
C ILE A 128 -5.06 7.31 3.59
N ALA A 129 -4.99 6.67 2.42
CA ALA A 129 -4.96 7.35 1.14
C ALA A 129 -6.26 8.13 0.89
N ARG A 130 -7.42 7.56 1.21
CA ARG A 130 -8.73 8.24 1.12
C ARG A 130 -8.85 9.43 2.05
N VAL A 131 -8.41 9.28 3.31
CA VAL A 131 -8.40 10.38 4.29
C VAL A 131 -7.52 11.54 3.80
N ARG A 132 -6.34 11.23 3.26
CA ARG A 132 -5.45 12.24 2.67
C ARG A 132 -6.04 12.85 1.41
N LEU A 133 -6.67 12.05 0.55
CA LEU A 133 -7.30 12.51 -0.70
C LEU A 133 -8.43 13.48 -0.39
N ALA A 134 -9.28 13.18 0.60
CA ALA A 134 -10.29 14.10 1.09
C ALA A 134 -9.68 15.42 1.59
N GLY A 135 -8.53 15.36 2.26
CA GLY A 135 -7.77 16.56 2.62
C GLY A 135 -7.30 17.38 1.41
N VAL A 136 -6.77 16.73 0.37
CA VAL A 136 -6.38 17.40 -0.89
C VAL A 136 -7.58 18.07 -1.54
N GLU A 137 -8.73 17.40 -1.60
CA GLU A 137 -9.95 17.98 -2.18
C GLU A 137 -10.49 19.15 -1.36
N LEU A 138 -10.39 19.11 -0.03
CA LEU A 138 -10.72 20.25 0.83
C LEU A 138 -9.79 21.44 0.59
N SER A 139 -8.49 21.22 0.46
CA SER A 139 -7.53 22.27 0.05
C SER A 139 -7.85 22.83 -1.34
N ALA A 140 -8.38 22.00 -2.24
CA ALA A 140 -8.86 22.41 -3.55
C ALA A 140 -10.26 23.06 -3.54
N LYS A 141 -10.86 23.27 -2.36
CA LYS A 141 -12.21 23.82 -2.17
C LYS A 141 -13.32 22.99 -2.83
N LYS A 142 -13.18 21.67 -2.82
CA LYS A 142 -14.11 20.68 -3.40
C LYS A 142 -14.65 19.73 -2.32
N PRO A 143 -15.47 20.20 -1.37
CA PRO A 143 -15.93 19.36 -0.26
C PRO A 143 -16.79 18.17 -0.69
N GLU A 144 -17.55 18.27 -1.79
CA GLU A 144 -18.33 17.14 -2.32
C GLU A 144 -17.42 16.03 -2.88
N ALA A 145 -16.29 16.40 -3.49
CA ALA A 145 -15.29 15.44 -3.93
C ALA A 145 -14.59 14.80 -2.74
N ALA A 146 -14.32 15.57 -1.69
CA ALA A 146 -13.76 15.06 -0.44
C ALA A 146 -14.68 14.03 0.23
N LEU A 147 -15.99 14.29 0.26
CA LEU A 147 -16.97 13.34 0.78
C LEU A 147 -16.95 12.02 -0.01
N LYS A 148 -17.01 12.11 -1.35
CA LYS A 148 -16.95 10.93 -2.24
C LYS A 148 -15.66 10.12 -2.08
N ALA A 149 -14.54 10.75 -1.77
CA ALA A 149 -13.29 10.04 -1.51
C ALA A 149 -13.37 9.14 -0.26
N LEU A 150 -14.10 9.58 0.78
CA LEU A 150 -14.25 8.89 2.06
C LEU A 150 -15.35 7.83 2.07
N GLU A 151 -16.44 7.99 1.29
CA GLU A 151 -17.57 7.05 1.27
C GLU A 151 -17.17 5.56 1.15
N PRO A 152 -16.19 5.17 0.31
CA PRO A 152 -15.80 3.77 0.18
C PRO A 152 -14.80 3.29 1.25
N ALA A 153 -14.36 4.17 2.16
CA ALA A 153 -13.37 3.84 3.18
C ALA A 153 -13.92 2.77 4.14
N LYS A 154 -13.09 1.78 4.46
CA LYS A 154 -13.41 0.68 5.37
C LYS A 154 -12.40 0.67 6.51
N PRO A 155 -12.48 1.64 7.45
CA PRO A 155 -11.49 1.74 8.53
C PRO A 155 -11.53 0.50 9.42
N VAL A 156 -10.35 0.02 9.81
CA VAL A 156 -10.21 -0.82 11.00
C VAL A 156 -10.42 0.04 12.26
N PRO A 157 -10.70 -0.55 13.44
CA PRO A 157 -11.01 0.22 14.65
C PRO A 157 -10.04 1.37 14.96
N ASP A 158 -8.73 1.13 14.82
CA ASP A 158 -7.68 2.13 15.09
C ASP A 158 -7.66 3.30 14.08
N GLN A 159 -8.30 3.15 12.92
CA GLN A 159 -8.40 4.17 11.87
C GLN A 159 -9.71 4.94 11.93
N THR A 160 -10.72 4.46 12.67
CA THR A 160 -12.06 5.07 12.74
C THR A 160 -12.00 6.54 13.14
N ALA A 161 -11.19 6.88 14.16
CA ALA A 161 -11.03 8.25 14.60
C ALA A 161 -10.51 9.18 13.48
N LEU A 162 -9.59 8.70 12.64
CA LEU A 162 -9.03 9.49 11.54
C LEU A 162 -10.03 9.74 10.41
N VAL A 163 -10.86 8.73 10.10
CA VAL A 163 -11.91 8.85 9.08
C VAL A 163 -12.99 9.81 9.56
N GLU A 164 -13.47 9.64 10.78
CA GLU A 164 -14.52 10.48 11.37
C GLU A 164 -14.04 11.93 11.59
N ASP A 165 -12.78 12.14 11.97
CA ASP A 165 -12.19 13.49 12.05
C ASP A 165 -12.23 14.21 10.70
N ARG A 166 -11.77 13.52 9.65
CA ARG A 166 -11.78 14.06 8.29
C ARG A 166 -13.20 14.26 7.76
N LEU A 167 -14.12 13.35 8.06
CA LEU A 167 -15.52 13.47 7.66
C LEU A 167 -16.18 14.70 8.31
N GLY A 168 -15.86 14.98 9.57
CA GLY A 168 -16.31 16.20 10.23
C GLY A 168 -15.75 17.46 9.57
N ASP A 169 -14.48 17.46 9.16
CA ASP A 169 -13.87 18.58 8.39
C ASP A 169 -14.59 18.81 7.05
N VAL A 170 -14.97 17.72 6.38
CA VAL A 170 -15.73 17.79 5.12
C VAL A 170 -17.10 18.41 5.36
N TYR A 171 -17.87 17.95 6.35
CA TYR A 171 -19.18 18.51 6.65
C TYR A 171 -19.10 19.97 7.11
N TYR A 172 -18.08 20.32 7.88
CA TYR A 172 -17.83 21.70 8.27
C TYR A 172 -17.61 22.60 7.05
N ALA A 173 -16.80 22.16 6.08
CA ALA A 173 -16.59 22.90 4.83
C ALA A 173 -17.85 23.02 3.97
N MET A 174 -18.83 22.12 4.15
CA MET A 174 -20.17 22.19 3.53
C MET A 174 -21.17 23.05 4.33
N ASN A 175 -20.76 23.61 5.47
CA ASN A 175 -21.63 24.27 6.47
C ASN A 175 -22.71 23.36 7.08
N ASP A 176 -22.54 22.03 7.02
CA ASP A 176 -23.41 21.06 7.68
C ASP A 176 -22.90 20.81 9.11
N PHE A 177 -23.10 21.79 9.99
CA PHE A 177 -22.52 21.78 11.34
C PHE A 177 -23.07 20.67 12.24
N GLU A 178 -24.30 20.22 12.00
CA GLU A 178 -24.89 19.08 12.71
C GLU A 178 -24.15 17.78 12.39
N LYS A 179 -23.92 17.49 11.10
CA LYS A 179 -23.13 16.32 10.72
C LYS A 179 -21.66 16.45 11.09
N ALA A 180 -21.09 17.66 11.01
CA ALA A 180 -19.72 17.91 11.47
C ALA A 180 -19.58 17.59 12.97
N ARG A 181 -20.52 18.04 13.80
CA ARG A 181 -20.56 17.74 15.24
C ARG A 181 -20.64 16.23 15.49
N ALA A 182 -21.57 15.56 14.82
CA ALA A 182 -21.77 14.13 14.99
C ALA A 182 -20.51 13.31 14.60
N ALA A 183 -19.86 13.65 13.49
CA ALA A 183 -18.62 13.00 13.05
C ALA A 183 -17.47 13.23 14.03
N TRP A 184 -17.23 14.47 14.47
CA TRP A 184 -16.18 14.75 15.45
C TRP A 184 -16.44 14.14 16.82
N GLN A 185 -17.70 14.02 17.26
CA GLN A 185 -18.04 13.27 18.48
C GLN A 185 -17.68 11.78 18.36
N LYS A 186 -18.05 11.14 17.24
CA LYS A 186 -17.64 9.76 16.95
C LYS A 186 -16.12 9.61 16.90
N ALA A 187 -15.42 10.58 16.33
CA ALA A 187 -13.96 10.59 16.30
C ALA A 187 -13.37 10.63 17.72
N VAL A 188 -13.96 11.40 18.64
CA VAL A 188 -13.56 11.44 20.06
C VAL A 188 -13.82 10.10 20.74
N GLU A 189 -14.97 9.48 20.51
CA GLU A 189 -15.31 8.17 21.09
C GLU A 189 -14.37 7.06 20.59
N ALA A 190 -14.04 7.09 19.29
CA ALA A 190 -13.11 6.14 18.68
C ALA A 190 -11.64 6.41 19.08
N ALA A 191 -11.30 7.65 19.43
CA ALA A 191 -9.96 8.00 19.89
C ALA A 191 -9.76 7.55 21.34
N GLY A 192 -8.81 6.63 21.56
CA GLY A 192 -8.43 6.22 22.91
C GLY A 192 -8.08 7.41 23.81
N GLU A 193 -8.29 7.28 25.13
CA GLU A 193 -8.23 8.40 26.09
C GLU A 193 -6.93 9.21 26.04
N GLN A 194 -5.80 8.54 25.76
CA GLN A 194 -4.47 9.16 25.67
C GLN A 194 -4.12 9.67 24.26
N SER A 195 -5.05 9.55 23.30
CA SER A 195 -4.78 9.94 21.92
C SER A 195 -4.64 11.46 21.80
N PRO A 196 -3.53 11.97 21.24
CA PRO A 196 -3.30 13.40 21.12
C PRO A 196 -4.33 14.10 20.21
N ILE A 197 -5.01 13.35 19.34
CA ILE A 197 -6.05 13.90 18.45
C ILE A 197 -7.27 14.42 19.23
N ARG A 198 -7.53 13.92 20.46
CA ARG A 198 -8.67 14.35 21.27
C ARG A 198 -8.65 15.85 21.56
N GLY A 199 -7.47 16.41 21.82
CA GLY A 199 -7.33 17.85 22.06
C GLY A 199 -7.76 18.68 20.85
N VAL A 200 -7.36 18.25 19.65
CA VAL A 200 -7.74 18.90 18.38
C VAL A 200 -9.25 18.74 18.13
N LEU A 201 -9.81 17.55 18.36
CA LEU A 201 -11.24 17.30 18.18
C LEU A 201 -12.11 18.14 19.12
N HIS A 202 -11.72 18.28 20.39
CA HIS A 202 -12.43 19.14 21.33
C HIS A 202 -12.38 20.62 20.90
N TYR A 203 -11.24 21.08 20.38
CA TYR A 203 -11.13 22.42 19.81
C TYR A 203 -12.06 22.61 18.59
N LYS A 204 -12.10 21.65 17.66
CA LYS A 204 -13.00 21.67 16.50
C LYS A 204 -14.49 21.68 16.93
N LEU A 205 -14.87 20.86 17.92
CA LEU A 205 -16.23 20.84 18.44
C LEU A 205 -16.63 22.17 19.10
N ALA A 206 -15.69 22.83 19.78
CA ALA A 206 -15.92 24.12 20.43
C ALA A 206 -16.00 25.30 19.45
N SER A 207 -15.48 25.17 18.23
CA SER A 207 -15.56 26.22 17.21
C SER A 207 -16.87 26.21 16.42
N LEU A 208 -17.71 25.19 16.60
CA LEU A 208 -19.03 25.12 15.97
C LEU A 208 -20.00 26.14 16.58
N PRO A 209 -20.94 26.66 15.78
CA PRO A 209 -22.06 27.44 16.30
C PRO A 209 -22.82 26.65 17.40
N PRO A 210 -23.42 27.33 18.40
CA PRO A 210 -24.29 26.66 19.36
C PRO A 210 -25.43 25.95 18.63
N VAL A 211 -25.84 24.79 19.16
CA VAL A 211 -27.01 24.06 18.66
C VAL A 211 -28.22 24.97 18.85
N ALA A 212 -28.98 25.20 17.78
CA ALA A 212 -30.21 25.96 17.88
C ALA A 212 -31.21 25.17 18.73
N GLU A 213 -31.67 25.77 19.84
CA GLU A 213 -32.72 25.21 20.71
C GLU A 213 -34.07 25.06 19.99
#